data_AF-A0A497ANJ1-F1
#
_entry.id   AF-A0A497ANJ1-F1
#
_cell.length_a   1.000
_cell.length_b   1.000
_cell.length_c   1.000
_cell.angle_alpha   90.00
_cell.angle_beta   90.00
_cell.angle_gamma   90.00
#
_symmetry.space_group_name_H-M   'P 1'
#
loop_
_entity.id
_entity.type
_entity.pdbx_description
1 polymer ?
#
loop_
_entity_poly.entity_id
_entity_poly.type
_entity_poly.pdbx_seq_one_letter_code
_entity_poly.pdbx_strand_id
1 'polypeptide(L)'
;QILTKTDIDLDYKKTILAAKSWGMNTSYGIGAAFVEAIEAGKTASEAVADEIEWLKKIYATPSAAQAELMDKAGHTSFDVRKYMSQYKDRIKGAVKKAIDAGVHYGNIVVVPAYCVGDVGHHIAQSMFNMCKDDVVMGVIEAVTQVLDSTLRAGLKTGYKDEFAVLRAATGSTAAAAAYILEKDGFTASMVTDLLFKRYYSFVNMNPARGAAAELHNVDFMDMINRGAKLIDPIHLGKKPKVAGIEIDLSPVDDHEVLANPQRYTYPACAITVRFSALMRLADFPCLLTSEPVTATLGTHATALHPDTPFAPLRARKFCAVTSMMPSRCTYCQWYKAV
;
A
#
# COMPACT_ATOMS: atom_id res chain seq x y z
N GLN A 1 4.53 -22.14 -7.41
CA GLN A 1 5.42 -23.25 -7.83
C GLN A 1 5.88 -24.12 -6.66
N ILE A 2 6.26 -23.55 -5.51
CA ILE A 2 6.56 -24.36 -4.31
C ILE A 2 5.27 -25.01 -3.79
N LEU A 3 4.27 -24.22 -3.40
CA LEU A 3 3.01 -24.72 -2.84
C LEU A 3 2.22 -25.65 -3.77
N THR A 4 2.40 -25.53 -5.09
CA THR A 4 1.78 -26.45 -6.07
C THR A 4 2.33 -27.86 -5.96
N LYS A 5 3.59 -28.02 -5.53
CA LYS A 5 4.27 -29.31 -5.38
C LYS A 5 4.31 -29.80 -3.93
N THR A 6 3.92 -28.96 -2.97
CA THR A 6 3.84 -29.34 -1.56
C THR A 6 2.56 -30.13 -1.31
N ASP A 7 2.69 -31.33 -0.74
CA ASP A 7 1.55 -32.20 -0.40
C ASP A 7 0.94 -31.80 0.95
N ILE A 8 0.07 -30.81 0.91
CA ILE A 8 -0.71 -30.29 2.05
C ILE A 8 -2.10 -29.87 1.54
N ASP A 9 -3.03 -29.71 2.49
CA ASP A 9 -4.39 -29.26 2.20
C ASP A 9 -4.43 -27.91 1.44
N LEU A 10 -5.42 -27.78 0.56
CA LEU A 10 -5.58 -26.62 -0.32
C LEU A 10 -5.80 -25.32 0.48
N ASP A 11 -6.56 -25.35 1.57
CA ASP A 11 -6.83 -24.17 2.37
C ASP A 11 -5.59 -23.74 3.15
N TYR A 12 -4.70 -24.67 3.53
CA TYR A 12 -3.38 -24.32 4.04
C TYR A 12 -2.51 -23.65 2.97
N LYS A 13 -2.55 -24.10 1.71
CA LYS A 13 -1.84 -23.43 0.61
C LYS A 13 -2.33 -21.99 0.43
N LYS A 14 -3.64 -21.79 0.37
CA LYS A 14 -4.27 -20.46 0.28
C LYS A 14 -3.89 -19.58 1.47
N THR A 15 -3.87 -20.15 2.68
CA THR A 15 -3.50 -19.45 3.91
C THR A 15 -2.05 -19.00 3.92
N ILE A 16 -1.12 -19.86 3.47
CA ILE A 16 0.30 -19.49 3.34
C ILE A 16 0.46 -18.36 2.31
N LEU A 17 -0.25 -18.41 1.19
CA LEU A 17 -0.24 -17.33 0.19
C LEU A 17 -0.79 -16.02 0.75
N ALA A 18 -1.90 -16.09 1.50
CA ALA A 18 -2.51 -14.94 2.17
C ALA A 18 -1.56 -14.30 3.20
N ALA A 19 -0.92 -15.12 4.04
CA ALA A 19 0.05 -14.69 5.04
C ALA A 19 1.27 -14.01 4.40
N LYS A 20 1.79 -14.55 3.28
CA LYS A 20 2.90 -13.95 2.53
C LYS A 20 2.51 -12.65 1.82
N SER A 21 1.26 -12.53 1.38
CA SER A 21 0.80 -11.37 0.62
C SER A 21 0.57 -10.17 1.53
N TRP A 22 -0.37 -10.30 2.47
CA TRP A 22 -0.85 -9.19 3.29
C TRP A 22 -0.69 -9.44 4.79
N GLY A 23 -0.61 -10.70 5.24
CA GLY A 23 -0.49 -11.00 6.68
C GLY A 23 0.79 -10.51 7.35
N MET A 24 1.85 -10.18 6.59
CA MET A 24 3.09 -9.53 7.06
C MET A 24 3.57 -10.00 8.45
N ASN A 25 3.84 -11.31 8.60
CA ASN A 25 4.22 -11.93 9.89
C ASN A 25 5.38 -11.24 10.65
N THR A 26 6.25 -10.51 9.94
CA THR A 26 7.36 -9.70 10.46
C THR A 26 7.63 -8.54 9.51
N SER A 27 8.40 -7.54 9.95
CA SER A 27 8.89 -6.43 9.11
C SER A 27 10.07 -6.80 8.19
N TYR A 28 10.43 -8.09 8.10
CA TYR A 28 11.52 -8.55 7.25
C TYR A 28 11.19 -8.43 5.76
N GLY A 29 12.04 -7.73 5.02
CA GLY A 29 12.01 -7.71 3.56
C GLY A 29 12.80 -8.87 2.97
N ILE A 30 12.17 -9.66 2.09
CA ILE A 30 12.84 -10.75 1.37
C ILE A 30 14.07 -10.19 0.63
N GLY A 31 15.21 -10.85 0.81
CA GLY A 31 16.50 -10.47 0.25
C GLY A 31 17.34 -9.57 1.16
N ALA A 32 16.83 -9.14 2.33
CA ALA A 32 17.60 -8.27 3.23
C ALA A 32 18.86 -8.96 3.76
N ALA A 33 18.77 -10.19 4.25
CA ALA A 33 19.94 -10.94 4.72
C ALA A 33 20.88 -11.30 3.57
N PHE A 34 20.35 -11.60 2.38
CA PHE A 34 21.18 -11.78 1.19
C PHE A 34 22.03 -10.54 0.89
N VAL A 35 21.42 -9.35 0.85
CA VAL A 35 22.12 -8.10 0.57
C VAL A 35 23.15 -7.80 1.68
N GLU A 36 22.76 -7.90 2.94
CA GLU A 36 23.66 -7.70 4.10
C GLU A 36 24.88 -8.64 4.01
N ALA A 37 24.67 -9.90 3.66
CA ALA A 37 25.73 -10.90 3.50
C ALA A 37 26.69 -10.56 2.35
N ILE A 38 26.17 -10.21 1.17
CA ILE A 38 27.00 -9.80 0.02
C ILE A 38 27.84 -8.57 0.37
N GLU A 39 27.25 -7.56 1.00
CA GLU A 39 27.94 -6.33 1.37
C GLU A 39 28.98 -6.57 2.48
N ALA A 40 28.77 -7.59 3.32
CA ALA A 40 29.77 -8.08 4.28
C ALA A 40 30.91 -8.90 3.63
N GLY A 41 30.92 -9.04 2.30
CA GLY A 41 31.96 -9.74 1.54
C GLY A 41 31.77 -11.24 1.42
N LYS A 42 30.59 -11.78 1.77
CA LYS A 42 30.27 -13.20 1.58
C LYS A 42 30.04 -13.53 0.10
N THR A 43 30.24 -14.79 -0.25
CA THR A 43 29.87 -15.30 -1.57
C THR A 43 28.36 -15.35 -1.77
N ALA A 44 27.90 -15.40 -3.02
CA ALA A 44 26.48 -15.55 -3.32
C ALA A 44 25.86 -16.82 -2.70
N SER A 45 26.62 -17.92 -2.63
CA SER A 45 26.15 -19.17 -2.01
C SER A 45 25.91 -19.01 -0.50
N GLU A 46 26.83 -18.33 0.19
CA GLU A 46 26.69 -18.04 1.63
C GLU A 46 25.54 -17.06 1.89
N ALA A 47 25.41 -16.02 1.07
CA ALA A 47 24.31 -15.07 1.17
C ALA A 47 22.93 -15.73 0.94
N VAL A 48 22.83 -16.69 0.00
CA VAL A 48 21.62 -17.50 -0.18
C VAL A 48 21.33 -18.34 1.06
N ALA A 49 22.36 -18.94 1.66
CA ALA A 49 22.19 -19.74 2.87
C ALA A 49 21.67 -18.89 4.04
N ASP A 50 22.23 -17.69 4.23
CA ASP A 50 21.77 -16.73 5.26
C ASP A 50 20.32 -16.30 5.05
N GLU A 51 19.92 -15.99 3.81
CA GLU A 51 18.53 -15.65 3.47
C GLU A 51 17.58 -16.80 3.77
N ILE A 52 17.95 -18.03 3.43
CA ILE A 52 17.13 -19.22 3.70
C ILE A 52 16.96 -19.43 5.20
N GLU A 53 18.01 -19.27 6.00
CA GLU A 53 17.93 -19.40 7.46
C GLU A 53 17.03 -18.33 8.08
N TRP A 54 17.13 -17.08 7.61
CA TRP A 54 16.23 -16.00 8.04
C TRP A 54 14.77 -16.30 7.68
N LEU A 55 14.50 -16.72 6.44
CA LEU A 55 13.15 -17.09 6.02
C LEU A 55 12.59 -18.22 6.89
N LYS A 56 13.35 -19.28 7.15
CA LYS A 56 12.94 -20.36 8.06
C LYS A 56 12.59 -19.82 9.45
N LYS A 57 13.43 -18.97 10.02
CA LYS A 57 13.26 -18.40 11.36
C LYS A 57 11.99 -17.55 11.49
N ILE A 58 11.68 -16.75 10.46
CA ILE A 58 10.47 -15.91 10.41
C ILE A 58 9.20 -16.75 10.45
N TYR A 59 9.17 -17.89 9.74
CA TYR A 59 8.02 -18.79 9.78
C TYR A 59 7.96 -19.63 11.07
N ALA A 60 9.11 -20.07 11.59
CA ALA A 60 9.14 -20.91 12.80
C ALA A 60 8.87 -20.12 14.09
N THR A 61 9.43 -18.91 14.19
CA THR A 61 9.46 -18.10 15.42
C THR A 61 9.22 -16.61 15.14
N PRO A 62 8.10 -16.22 14.52
CA PRO A 62 7.89 -14.86 14.00
C PRO A 62 8.06 -13.76 15.05
N SER A 63 7.54 -13.93 16.27
CA SER A 63 7.68 -12.93 17.33
C SER A 63 9.12 -12.75 17.81
N ALA A 64 9.91 -13.83 17.87
CA ALA A 64 11.32 -13.76 18.26
C ALA A 64 12.16 -13.18 17.12
N ALA A 65 11.87 -13.58 15.88
CA ALA A 65 12.50 -13.01 14.69
C ALA A 65 12.25 -11.49 14.61
N GLN A 66 11.01 -11.03 14.84
CA GLN A 66 10.69 -9.61 14.88
C GLN A 66 11.48 -8.88 15.97
N ALA A 67 11.53 -9.43 17.19
CA ALA A 67 12.29 -8.81 18.28
C ALA A 67 13.77 -8.65 17.93
N GLU A 68 14.39 -9.65 17.31
CA GLU A 68 15.79 -9.57 16.86
C GLU A 68 16.01 -8.53 15.76
N LEU A 69 15.07 -8.40 14.81
CA LEU A 69 15.13 -7.34 13.80
C LEU A 69 15.07 -5.95 14.43
N MET A 70 14.22 -5.77 15.44
CA MET A 70 14.11 -4.50 16.17
C MET A 70 15.37 -4.21 16.99
N ASP A 71 15.96 -5.23 17.63
CA ASP A 71 17.23 -5.08 18.36
C ASP A 71 18.36 -4.66 17.41
N LYS A 72 18.47 -5.31 16.23
CA LYS A 72 19.45 -4.94 15.18
C LYS A 72 19.26 -3.51 14.67
N ALA A 73 18.01 -3.04 14.61
CA ALA A 73 17.68 -1.66 14.25
C ALA A 73 17.93 -0.66 15.39
N GLY A 74 18.40 -1.10 16.56
CA GLY A 74 18.65 -0.24 17.73
C GLY A 74 17.38 0.30 18.37
N HIS A 75 16.25 -0.39 18.22
CA HIS A 75 14.97 0.05 18.77
C HIS A 75 14.97 -0.01 20.31
N THR A 76 14.55 1.08 20.95
CA THR A 76 14.54 1.19 22.43
C THR A 76 13.25 1.80 22.99
N SER A 77 12.27 2.16 22.15
CA SER A 77 11.10 2.92 22.59
C SER A 77 10.17 2.11 23.51
N PHE A 78 10.13 0.77 23.38
CA PHE A 78 9.40 -0.12 24.27
C PHE A 78 9.97 -1.56 24.23
N ASP A 79 9.52 -2.40 25.16
CA ASP A 79 9.86 -3.83 25.18
C ASP A 79 9.07 -4.59 24.10
N VAL A 80 9.73 -4.83 22.97
CA VAL A 80 9.15 -5.53 21.80
C VAL A 80 8.70 -6.94 22.14
N ARG A 81 9.45 -7.67 22.97
CA ARG A 81 9.15 -9.07 23.32
C ARG A 81 7.89 -9.14 24.17
N LYS A 82 7.79 -8.28 25.19
CA LYS A 82 6.60 -8.14 26.02
C LYS A 82 5.39 -7.72 25.20
N TYR A 83 5.53 -6.72 24.33
CA TYR A 83 4.45 -6.27 23.45
C TYR A 83 3.91 -7.40 22.57
N MET A 84 4.79 -8.12 21.86
CA MET A 84 4.39 -9.23 20.98
C MET A 84 3.71 -10.37 21.76
N SER A 85 4.20 -10.70 22.96
CA SER A 85 3.56 -11.68 23.84
C SER A 85 2.15 -11.25 24.24
N GLN A 86 2.00 -10.01 24.71
CA GLN A 86 0.70 -9.46 25.12
C GLN A 86 -0.29 -9.42 23.96
N TYR A 87 0.16 -9.01 22.77
CA TYR A 87 -0.66 -9.01 21.56
C TYR A 87 -1.16 -10.42 21.22
N LYS A 88 -0.25 -11.40 21.21
CA LYS A 88 -0.58 -12.82 20.95
C LYS A 88 -1.62 -13.35 21.94
N ASP A 89 -1.47 -13.04 23.23
CA ASP A 89 -2.42 -13.47 24.26
C ASP A 89 -3.79 -12.80 24.10
N ARG A 90 -3.82 -11.49 23.84
CA ARG A 90 -5.06 -10.72 23.67
C ARG A 90 -5.85 -11.15 22.43
N ILE A 91 -5.18 -11.40 21.31
CA ILE A 91 -5.86 -11.75 20.05
C ILE A 91 -6.29 -13.22 19.99
N LYS A 92 -5.68 -14.11 20.79
CA LYS A 92 -5.92 -15.56 20.78
C LYS A 92 -7.39 -15.94 20.91
N GLY A 93 -8.14 -15.24 21.77
CA GLY A 93 -9.56 -15.50 21.96
C GLY A 93 -10.39 -15.22 20.70
N ALA A 94 -10.10 -14.10 20.01
CA ALA A 94 -10.77 -13.74 18.77
C ALA A 94 -10.41 -14.71 17.63
N VAL A 95 -9.14 -15.09 17.52
CA VAL A 95 -8.68 -16.09 16.53
C VAL A 95 -9.39 -17.43 16.72
N LYS A 96 -9.44 -17.95 17.96
CA LYS A 96 -10.15 -19.21 18.23
C LYS A 96 -11.62 -19.15 17.85
N LYS A 97 -12.31 -18.07 18.25
CA LYS A 97 -13.72 -17.87 17.87
C LYS A 97 -13.92 -17.82 16.36
N ALA A 98 -13.01 -17.20 15.61
CA ALA A 98 -13.09 -17.16 14.15
C ALA A 98 -12.89 -18.56 13.53
N ILE A 99 -11.95 -19.34 14.06
CA ILE A 99 -11.75 -20.74 13.64
C ILE A 99 -13.01 -21.57 13.94
N ASP A 100 -13.53 -21.47 15.15
CA ASP A 100 -14.74 -22.20 15.59
C ASP A 100 -15.98 -21.80 14.77
N ALA A 101 -16.03 -20.56 14.29
CA ALA A 101 -17.08 -20.05 13.40
C ALA A 101 -16.89 -20.42 11.92
N GLY A 102 -15.83 -21.17 11.57
CA GLY A 102 -15.57 -21.61 10.20
C GLY A 102 -14.98 -20.54 9.28
N VAL A 103 -14.41 -19.46 9.83
CA VAL A 103 -13.71 -18.45 9.03
C VAL A 103 -12.46 -19.08 8.42
N HIS A 104 -12.29 -18.96 7.10
CA HIS A 104 -11.14 -19.49 6.39
C HIS A 104 -9.84 -18.90 6.97
N TYR A 105 -8.83 -19.74 7.24
CA TYR A 105 -7.60 -19.31 7.92
C TYR A 105 -6.86 -18.17 7.20
N GLY A 106 -6.91 -18.15 5.86
CA GLY A 106 -6.43 -17.04 5.04
C GLY A 106 -7.02 -15.67 5.42
N ASN A 107 -8.30 -15.61 5.81
CA ASN A 107 -8.92 -14.37 6.28
C ASN A 107 -8.43 -14.00 7.69
N ILE A 108 -8.25 -14.99 8.56
CA ILE A 108 -7.76 -14.79 9.93
C ILE A 108 -6.34 -14.21 9.96
N VAL A 109 -5.46 -14.60 9.03
CA VAL A 109 -4.10 -14.07 8.95
C VAL A 109 -4.00 -12.71 8.22
N VAL A 110 -5.03 -12.32 7.47
CA VAL A 110 -5.03 -11.09 6.67
C VAL A 110 -5.71 -9.92 7.38
N VAL A 111 -6.88 -10.14 7.99
CA VAL A 111 -7.66 -9.07 8.63
C VAL A 111 -6.86 -8.31 9.69
N PRO A 112 -6.05 -8.94 10.56
CA PRO A 112 -5.22 -8.19 11.50
C PRO A 112 -4.17 -7.30 10.83
N ALA A 113 -3.69 -7.65 9.63
CA ALA A 113 -2.76 -6.82 8.88
C ALA A 113 -3.43 -5.60 8.23
N TYR A 114 -4.75 -5.58 8.13
CA TYR A 114 -5.46 -4.34 7.81
C TYR A 114 -5.43 -3.33 8.97
N CYS A 115 -4.98 -3.73 10.17
CA CYS A 115 -4.79 -2.84 11.31
C CYS A 115 -3.38 -2.21 11.37
N VAL A 116 -2.62 -2.20 10.26
CA VAL A 116 -1.27 -1.58 10.15
C VAL A 116 -1.28 -0.06 10.43
N GLY A 117 -2.46 0.55 10.57
CA GLY A 117 -2.61 1.90 11.09
C GLY A 117 -2.31 2.02 12.58
N ASP A 118 -1.03 1.97 12.94
CA ASP A 118 -0.53 2.19 14.28
C ASP A 118 -0.05 3.64 14.52
N VAL A 119 0.35 3.89 15.77
CA VAL A 119 0.93 5.17 16.24
C VAL A 119 2.29 5.47 15.59
N GLY A 120 2.96 4.48 14.97
CA GLY A 120 4.26 4.62 14.31
C GLY A 120 4.19 4.89 12.81
N HIS A 121 3.07 4.58 12.17
CA HIS A 121 2.81 4.78 10.75
C HIS A 121 1.91 6.01 10.56
N HIS A 122 0.64 5.96 10.96
CA HIS A 122 -0.34 7.03 10.66
C HIS A 122 -0.41 8.15 11.71
N ILE A 123 0.01 7.91 12.96
CA ILE A 123 -0.05 8.90 14.07
C ILE A 123 1.36 9.20 14.60
N ALA A 124 2.35 9.18 13.71
CA ALA A 124 3.76 9.32 14.05
C ALA A 124 4.23 10.78 14.07
N GLN A 125 5.35 11.02 14.75
CA GLN A 125 6.01 12.32 14.73
C GLN A 125 6.45 12.75 13.31
N SER A 126 6.82 11.78 12.46
CA SER A 126 7.13 12.01 11.05
C SER A 126 5.91 12.53 10.28
N MET A 127 4.73 11.94 10.54
CA MET A 127 3.47 12.38 9.95
C MET A 127 3.13 13.82 10.36
N PHE A 128 3.22 14.13 11.66
CA PHE A 128 3.06 15.51 12.15
C PHE A 128 4.02 16.45 11.42
N ASN A 129 5.30 16.10 11.32
CA ASN A 129 6.30 16.95 10.68
C ASN A 129 6.03 17.20 9.19
N MET A 130 5.55 16.18 8.47
CA MET A 130 5.18 16.30 7.07
C MET A 130 3.97 17.21 6.88
N CYS A 131 2.96 17.09 7.75
CA CYS A 131 1.72 17.87 7.67
C CYS A 131 1.82 19.31 8.18
N LYS A 132 2.99 19.74 8.70
CA LYS A 132 3.25 21.17 8.94
C LYS A 132 3.35 21.98 7.65
N ASP A 133 3.52 21.30 6.52
CA ASP A 133 3.50 21.94 5.22
C ASP A 133 2.05 22.08 4.74
N ASP A 134 1.62 23.34 4.56
CA ASP A 134 0.26 23.66 4.16
C ASP A 134 -0.17 22.93 2.88
N VAL A 135 0.73 22.76 1.90
CA VAL A 135 0.39 22.14 0.62
C VAL A 135 0.23 20.63 0.79
N VAL A 136 1.09 19.98 1.58
CA VAL A 136 0.91 18.55 1.93
C VAL A 136 -0.42 18.36 2.67
N MET A 137 -0.70 19.18 3.69
CA MET A 137 -1.96 19.09 4.43
C MET A 137 -3.15 19.34 3.51
N GLY A 138 -3.09 20.36 2.64
CA GLY A 138 -4.13 20.67 1.69
C GLY A 138 -4.38 19.55 0.66
N VAL A 139 -3.34 18.83 0.23
CA VAL A 139 -3.51 17.62 -0.60
C VAL A 139 -4.27 16.55 0.18
N ILE A 140 -3.89 16.27 1.43
CA ILE A 140 -4.57 15.26 2.26
C ILE A 140 -6.03 15.64 2.50
N GLU A 141 -6.31 16.90 2.83
CA GLU A 141 -7.66 17.42 3.06
C GLU A 141 -8.52 17.32 1.80
N ALA A 142 -8.04 17.83 0.66
CA ALA A 142 -8.76 17.77 -0.60
C ALA A 142 -9.05 16.32 -1.03
N VAL A 143 -8.05 15.43 -1.00
CA VAL A 143 -8.23 14.02 -1.38
C VAL A 143 -9.21 13.31 -0.44
N THR A 144 -9.17 13.62 0.86
CA THR A 144 -10.12 13.08 1.84
C THR A 144 -11.54 13.61 1.63
N GLN A 145 -11.70 14.88 1.25
CA GLN A 145 -13.01 15.45 0.94
C GLN A 145 -13.59 14.84 -0.36
N VAL A 146 -12.78 14.63 -1.40
CA VAL A 146 -13.20 13.91 -2.62
C VAL A 146 -13.67 12.48 -2.29
N LEU A 147 -12.98 11.80 -1.37
CA LEU A 147 -13.40 10.50 -0.86
C LEU A 147 -14.77 10.57 -0.18
N ASP A 148 -14.96 11.46 0.80
CA ASP A 148 -16.23 11.59 1.53
C ASP A 148 -17.38 11.98 0.61
N SER A 149 -17.20 12.99 -0.25
CA SER A 149 -18.26 13.47 -1.15
C SER A 149 -18.64 12.41 -2.20
N THR A 150 -17.67 11.70 -2.77
CA THR A 150 -17.93 10.61 -3.72
C THR A 150 -18.66 9.44 -3.05
N LEU A 151 -18.25 9.06 -1.82
CA LEU A 151 -18.94 7.99 -1.09
C LEU A 151 -20.39 8.38 -0.74
N ARG A 152 -20.63 9.62 -0.30
CA ARG A 152 -21.98 10.14 -0.04
C ARG A 152 -22.83 10.21 -1.30
N ALA A 153 -22.25 10.55 -2.45
CA ALA A 153 -22.95 10.52 -3.73
C ALA A 153 -23.38 9.10 -4.08
N GLY A 154 -22.53 8.11 -3.83
CA GLY A 154 -22.85 6.68 -4.02
C GLY A 154 -24.05 6.19 -3.21
N LEU A 155 -24.27 6.73 -2.01
CA LEU A 155 -25.46 6.41 -1.20
C LEU A 155 -26.78 6.78 -1.90
N LYS A 156 -26.78 7.83 -2.73
CA LYS A 156 -27.99 8.27 -3.46
C LYS A 156 -28.33 7.35 -4.61
N THR A 157 -27.32 6.78 -5.27
CA THR A 157 -27.49 5.86 -6.40
C THR A 157 -27.60 4.40 -5.96
N GLY A 158 -27.18 4.10 -4.73
CA GLY A 158 -27.00 2.75 -4.23
C GLY A 158 -25.69 2.11 -4.69
N TYR A 159 -25.09 1.30 -3.83
CA TYR A 159 -23.95 0.46 -4.16
C TYR A 159 -24.42 -0.91 -4.62
N LYS A 160 -23.80 -1.42 -5.70
CA LYS A 160 -24.15 -2.73 -6.27
C LYS A 160 -23.75 -3.91 -5.39
N ASP A 161 -22.58 -3.79 -4.77
CA ASP A 161 -21.93 -4.83 -3.95
C ASP A 161 -20.97 -4.16 -2.95
N GLU A 162 -20.54 -4.90 -1.93
CA GLU A 162 -19.58 -4.46 -0.91
C GLU A 162 -18.24 -4.01 -1.51
N PHE A 163 -17.84 -4.60 -2.64
CA PHE A 163 -16.63 -4.20 -3.38
C PHE A 163 -16.82 -2.90 -4.16
N ALA A 164 -18.05 -2.47 -4.46
CA ALA A 164 -18.33 -1.21 -5.12
C ALA A 164 -17.98 -0.03 -4.21
N VAL A 165 -18.21 -0.17 -2.90
CA VAL A 165 -17.80 0.83 -1.90
C VAL A 165 -16.27 0.94 -1.86
N LEU A 166 -15.56 -0.19 -1.80
CA LEU A 166 -14.09 -0.22 -1.81
C LEU A 166 -13.51 0.34 -3.12
N ARG A 167 -14.11 0.00 -4.26
CA ARG A 167 -13.71 0.55 -5.57
C ARG A 167 -13.95 2.04 -5.63
N ALA A 168 -15.09 2.53 -5.14
CA ALA A 168 -15.40 3.96 -5.10
C ALA A 168 -14.39 4.70 -4.23
N ALA A 169 -14.12 4.21 -3.02
CA ALA A 169 -13.16 4.82 -2.10
C ALA A 169 -11.75 4.92 -2.70
N THR A 170 -11.22 3.80 -3.21
CA THR A 170 -9.85 3.78 -3.77
C THR A 170 -9.73 4.47 -5.12
N GLY A 171 -10.82 4.53 -5.90
CA GLY A 171 -10.81 5.19 -7.19
C GLY A 171 -10.99 6.70 -7.10
N SER A 172 -11.81 7.19 -6.16
CA SER A 172 -12.00 8.64 -5.96
C SER A 172 -10.70 9.30 -5.49
N THR A 173 -9.99 8.71 -4.54
CA THR A 173 -8.71 9.23 -4.07
C THR A 173 -7.63 9.14 -5.14
N ALA A 174 -7.58 8.04 -5.89
CA ALA A 174 -6.69 7.89 -7.04
C ALA A 174 -6.93 8.99 -8.08
N ALA A 175 -8.19 9.24 -8.44
CA ALA A 175 -8.56 10.29 -9.37
C ALA A 175 -8.15 11.67 -8.86
N ALA A 176 -8.38 11.99 -7.59
CA ALA A 176 -7.98 13.25 -6.98
C ALA A 176 -6.46 13.47 -7.03
N ALA A 177 -5.65 12.47 -6.64
CA ALA A 177 -4.19 12.59 -6.67
C ALA A 177 -3.64 12.76 -8.10
N ALA A 178 -4.17 12.02 -9.08
CA ALA A 178 -3.79 12.20 -10.47
C ALA A 178 -4.23 13.57 -11.02
N TYR A 179 -5.42 14.04 -10.64
CA TYR A 179 -5.93 15.35 -11.04
C TYR A 179 -5.06 16.48 -10.50
N ILE A 180 -4.61 16.40 -9.24
CA ILE A 180 -3.68 17.36 -8.64
C ILE A 180 -2.37 17.45 -9.43
N LEU A 181 -1.82 16.33 -9.91
CA LEU A 181 -0.63 16.33 -10.79
C LEU A 181 -0.91 17.02 -12.12
N GLU A 182 -2.04 16.70 -12.75
CA GLU A 182 -2.38 17.22 -14.08
C GLU A 182 -2.68 18.73 -14.07
N LYS A 183 -3.11 19.31 -12.95
CA LYS A 183 -3.25 20.77 -12.80
C LYS A 183 -1.95 21.54 -13.07
N ASP A 184 -0.80 20.89 -12.88
CA ASP A 184 0.53 21.44 -13.13
C ASP A 184 1.21 20.81 -14.36
N GLY A 185 0.47 20.05 -15.18
CA GLY A 185 0.99 19.41 -16.39
C GLY A 185 1.81 18.14 -16.16
N PHE A 186 1.81 17.58 -14.94
CA PHE A 186 2.48 16.31 -14.65
C PHE A 186 1.52 15.14 -14.92
N THR A 187 1.85 14.33 -15.92
CA THR A 187 1.08 13.10 -16.19
C THR A 187 1.53 11.97 -15.26
N ALA A 188 0.63 11.02 -14.97
CA ALA A 188 0.98 9.83 -14.20
C ALA A 188 2.14 9.04 -14.81
N SER A 189 2.26 9.00 -16.14
CA SER A 189 3.35 8.32 -16.84
C SER A 189 4.70 9.02 -16.64
N MET A 190 4.75 10.36 -16.67
CA MET A 190 5.98 11.12 -16.37
C MET A 190 6.48 10.85 -14.95
N VAL A 191 5.58 10.85 -13.97
CA VAL A 191 5.93 10.58 -12.56
C VAL A 191 6.37 9.13 -12.37
N THR A 192 5.68 8.19 -13.02
CA THR A 192 6.05 6.77 -12.98
C THR A 192 7.44 6.53 -13.58
N ASP A 193 7.73 7.14 -14.73
CA ASP A 193 9.03 7.04 -15.39
C ASP A 193 10.14 7.64 -14.53
N LEU A 194 9.90 8.79 -13.90
CA LEU A 194 10.82 9.43 -12.96
C LEU A 194 11.16 8.51 -11.78
N LEU A 195 10.16 8.05 -11.04
CA LEU A 195 10.36 7.21 -9.84
C LEU A 195 10.98 5.87 -10.22
N PHE A 196 10.59 5.27 -11.34
CA PHE A 196 11.17 4.04 -11.85
C PHE A 196 12.66 4.20 -12.19
N LYS A 197 13.04 5.24 -12.95
CA LYS A 197 14.45 5.49 -13.30
C LYS A 197 15.27 5.86 -12.06
N ARG A 198 14.72 6.69 -11.17
CA ARG A 198 15.34 7.07 -9.91
C ARG A 198 15.62 5.85 -9.04
N TYR A 199 14.69 4.90 -8.94
CA TYR A 199 14.90 3.64 -8.20
C TYR A 199 16.17 2.92 -8.67
N TYR A 200 16.32 2.65 -9.97
CA TYR A 200 17.52 1.97 -10.48
C TYR A 200 18.79 2.78 -10.30
N SER A 201 18.73 4.11 -10.45
CA SER A 201 19.86 4.98 -10.14
C SER A 201 20.27 4.87 -8.67
N PHE A 202 19.31 4.89 -7.74
CA PHE A 202 19.56 4.78 -6.31
C PHE A 202 20.10 3.40 -5.92
N VAL A 203 19.58 2.32 -6.51
CA VAL A 203 20.13 0.95 -6.35
C VAL A 203 21.61 0.91 -6.71
N ASN A 204 21.99 1.52 -7.84
CA ASN A 204 23.38 1.52 -8.31
C ASN A 204 24.30 2.36 -7.42
N MET A 205 23.79 3.45 -6.83
CA MET A 205 24.57 4.27 -5.89
C MET A 205 24.66 3.66 -4.49
N ASN A 206 23.63 2.91 -4.08
CA ASN A 206 23.48 2.38 -2.73
C ASN A 206 23.01 0.91 -2.80
N PRO A 207 23.90 -0.03 -3.20
CA PRO A 207 23.53 -1.43 -3.30
C PRO A 207 23.08 -2.02 -1.96
N ALA A 208 23.68 -1.56 -0.84
CA ALA A 208 23.37 -1.93 0.53
C ALA A 208 22.08 -1.30 1.13
N ARG A 209 21.28 -0.55 0.36
CA ARG A 209 20.08 0.13 0.89
C ARG A 209 19.07 -0.87 1.48
N GLY A 210 18.31 -0.41 2.47
CA GLY A 210 17.19 -1.19 3.00
C GLY A 210 16.09 -1.41 1.96
N ALA A 211 15.52 -2.62 1.91
CA ALA A 211 14.43 -2.97 0.99
C ALA A 211 13.18 -2.09 1.16
N ALA A 212 12.99 -1.52 2.36
CA ALA A 212 11.87 -0.64 2.68
C ALA A 212 12.00 0.79 2.12
N ALA A 213 13.19 1.22 1.71
CA ALA A 213 13.46 2.63 1.37
C ALA A 213 12.55 3.18 0.25
N GLU A 214 12.07 2.32 -0.66
CA GLU A 214 11.29 2.72 -1.84
C GLU A 214 9.97 1.95 -1.96
N LEU A 215 9.55 1.23 -0.90
CA LEU A 215 8.44 0.29 -0.99
C LEU A 215 7.13 0.99 -1.41
N HIS A 216 6.90 2.18 -0.85
CA HIS A 216 5.68 2.93 -1.00
C HIS A 216 5.57 3.68 -2.34
N ASN A 217 6.68 4.00 -2.98
CA ASN A 217 6.64 4.65 -4.29
C ASN A 217 5.90 3.80 -5.33
N VAL A 218 5.97 2.46 -5.21
CA VAL A 218 5.22 1.55 -6.09
C VAL A 218 3.72 1.69 -5.91
N ASP A 219 3.24 1.83 -4.67
CA ASP A 219 1.82 2.02 -4.40
C ASP A 219 1.33 3.38 -4.87
N PHE A 220 2.13 4.44 -4.70
CA PHE A 220 1.83 5.76 -5.24
C PHE A 220 1.76 5.73 -6.78
N MET A 221 2.72 5.12 -7.45
CA MET A 221 2.71 4.95 -8.91
C MET A 221 1.44 4.23 -9.37
N ASP A 222 1.07 3.12 -8.73
CA ASP A 222 -0.14 2.36 -9.06
C ASP A 222 -1.42 3.18 -8.82
N MET A 223 -1.46 3.99 -7.76
CA MET A 223 -2.55 4.91 -7.45
C MET A 223 -2.74 5.96 -8.55
N ILE A 224 -1.71 6.73 -8.91
CA ILE A 224 -1.84 7.81 -9.90
C ILE A 224 -2.12 7.27 -11.31
N ASN A 225 -1.63 6.06 -11.65
CA ASN A 225 -1.96 5.42 -12.93
C ASN A 225 -3.41 4.96 -13.00
N ARG A 226 -3.97 4.50 -11.87
CA ARG A 226 -5.42 4.23 -11.77
C ARG A 226 -6.20 5.53 -11.89
N GLY A 227 -5.76 6.59 -11.21
CA GLY A 227 -6.36 7.91 -11.24
C GLY A 227 -6.44 8.51 -12.63
N ALA A 228 -5.33 8.50 -13.37
CA ALA A 228 -5.24 9.01 -14.75
C ALA A 228 -6.33 8.40 -15.66
N LYS A 229 -6.58 7.09 -15.55
CA LYS A 229 -7.63 6.41 -16.34
C LYS A 229 -9.05 6.86 -15.97
N LEU A 230 -9.27 7.28 -14.72
CA LEU A 230 -10.57 7.74 -14.23
C LEU A 230 -10.84 9.19 -14.63
N ILE A 231 -9.78 10.01 -14.75
CA ILE A 231 -9.88 11.44 -15.10
C ILE A 231 -9.74 11.74 -16.59
N ASP A 232 -9.21 10.81 -17.39
CA ASP A 232 -9.12 10.94 -18.86
C ASP A 232 -10.42 11.44 -19.54
N PRO A 233 -11.64 11.02 -19.13
CA PRO A 233 -12.88 11.55 -19.69
C PRO A 233 -13.07 13.08 -19.54
N ILE A 234 -12.40 13.74 -18.59
CA ILE A 234 -12.48 15.20 -18.38
C ILE A 234 -11.99 15.95 -19.63
N HIS A 235 -10.97 15.44 -20.32
CA HIS A 235 -10.47 16.04 -21.56
C HIS A 235 -11.49 15.96 -22.71
N LEU A 236 -12.50 15.10 -22.58
CA LEU A 236 -13.62 14.99 -23.50
C LEU A 236 -14.87 15.76 -23.02
N GLY A 237 -14.73 16.61 -22.00
CA GLY A 237 -15.83 17.35 -21.38
C GLY A 237 -16.80 16.48 -20.57
N LYS A 238 -16.37 15.28 -20.17
CA LYS A 238 -17.19 14.35 -19.38
C LYS A 238 -16.78 14.35 -17.92
N LYS A 239 -17.76 14.11 -17.04
CA LYS A 239 -17.51 13.94 -15.62
C LYS A 239 -16.83 12.58 -15.34
N PRO A 240 -15.76 12.54 -14.53
CA PRO A 240 -15.08 11.30 -14.17
C PRO A 240 -16.01 10.41 -13.32
N LYS A 241 -15.88 9.08 -13.47
CA LYS A 241 -16.72 8.12 -12.74
C LYS A 241 -15.95 6.93 -12.23
N VAL A 242 -16.34 6.44 -11.05
CA VAL A 242 -15.87 5.17 -10.46
C VAL A 242 -17.06 4.35 -10.00
N ALA A 243 -17.09 3.06 -10.33
CA ALA A 243 -18.20 2.16 -9.97
C ALA A 243 -19.61 2.71 -10.34
N GLY A 244 -19.70 3.52 -11.40
CA GLY A 244 -20.94 4.18 -11.84
C GLY A 244 -21.27 5.50 -11.13
N ILE A 245 -20.50 5.87 -10.11
CA ILE A 245 -20.65 7.08 -9.29
C ILE A 245 -19.76 8.18 -9.87
N GLU A 246 -20.30 9.39 -9.97
CA GLU A 246 -19.52 10.57 -10.36
C GLU A 246 -18.52 10.93 -9.27
N ILE A 247 -17.26 11.15 -9.67
CA ILE A 247 -16.22 11.60 -8.76
C ILE A 247 -16.31 13.12 -8.67
N ASP A 248 -16.46 13.63 -7.45
CA ASP A 248 -16.50 15.05 -7.18
C ASP A 248 -15.09 15.58 -6.95
N LEU A 249 -14.55 16.33 -7.91
CA LEU A 249 -13.21 16.92 -7.85
C LEU A 249 -13.22 18.38 -7.37
N SER A 250 -14.38 18.97 -7.08
CA SER A 250 -14.44 20.36 -6.59
C SER A 250 -13.65 20.58 -5.29
N PRO A 251 -13.51 19.61 -4.36
CA PRO A 251 -12.65 19.81 -3.20
C PRO A 251 -11.16 20.00 -3.52
N VAL A 252 -10.71 19.71 -4.74
CA VAL A 252 -9.35 20.07 -5.20
C VAL A 252 -9.33 21.50 -5.76
N ASP A 253 -10.35 21.87 -6.53
CA ASP A 253 -10.44 23.17 -7.20
C ASP A 253 -10.73 24.31 -6.23
N ASP A 254 -11.60 24.06 -5.25
CA ASP A 254 -12.07 25.05 -4.28
C ASP A 254 -11.15 25.12 -3.04
N HIS A 255 -10.14 24.26 -2.94
CA HIS A 255 -9.23 24.24 -1.80
C HIS A 255 -8.29 25.44 -1.81
N GLU A 256 -8.40 26.32 -0.80
CA GLU A 256 -7.66 27.59 -0.76
C GLU A 256 -6.16 27.44 -1.00
N VAL A 257 -5.51 26.47 -0.34
CA VAL A 257 -4.07 26.20 -0.54
C VAL A 257 -3.77 25.68 -1.94
N LEU A 258 -4.51 24.68 -2.43
CA LEU A 258 -4.23 24.06 -3.73
C LEU A 258 -4.60 24.96 -4.90
N ALA A 259 -5.57 25.85 -4.75
CA ALA A 259 -5.92 26.84 -5.77
C ALA A 259 -4.85 27.95 -5.89
N ASN A 260 -3.99 28.12 -4.88
CA ASN A 260 -3.05 29.24 -4.78
C ASN A 260 -1.57 28.81 -4.59
N PRO A 261 -0.99 27.97 -5.48
CA PRO A 261 0.39 27.49 -5.34
C PRO A 261 1.43 28.62 -5.33
N GLN A 262 1.13 29.77 -5.96
CA GLN A 262 1.98 30.96 -6.00
C GLN A 262 2.29 31.56 -4.63
N ARG A 263 1.55 31.20 -3.57
CA ARG A 263 1.83 31.65 -2.20
C ARG A 263 2.98 30.88 -1.53
N TYR A 264 3.39 29.75 -2.11
CA TYR A 264 4.31 28.79 -1.51
C TYR A 264 5.67 28.70 -2.20
N THR A 265 5.93 29.58 -3.18
CA THR A 265 7.22 29.71 -3.87
C THR A 265 7.28 31.02 -4.64
N TYR A 266 8.29 31.21 -5.50
CA TYR A 266 8.35 32.36 -6.40
C TYR A 266 7.09 32.40 -7.30
N PRO A 267 6.24 33.45 -7.20
CA PRO A 267 4.86 33.39 -7.71
C PRO A 267 4.71 33.04 -9.20
N ALA A 268 5.63 33.51 -10.05
CA ALA A 268 5.58 33.27 -11.49
C ALA A 268 6.08 31.86 -11.90
N CYS A 269 6.62 31.08 -10.97
CA CYS A 269 7.24 29.77 -11.23
C CYS A 269 6.68 28.66 -10.34
N ALA A 270 5.45 28.80 -9.87
CA ALA A 270 4.84 27.89 -8.88
C ALA A 270 4.38 26.52 -9.41
N ILE A 271 4.84 26.12 -10.60
CA ILE A 271 4.36 24.94 -11.32
C ILE A 271 4.74 23.61 -10.64
N THR A 272 5.76 23.58 -9.77
CA THR A 272 6.20 22.35 -9.11
C THR A 272 5.69 22.19 -7.68
N VAL A 273 4.88 23.14 -7.17
CA VAL A 273 4.47 23.17 -5.76
C VAL A 273 3.64 21.94 -5.39
N ARG A 274 2.53 21.68 -6.09
CA ARG A 274 1.68 20.51 -5.80
C ARG A 274 2.42 19.20 -6.06
N PHE A 275 3.21 19.14 -7.13
CA PHE A 275 4.08 18.00 -7.43
C PHE A 275 5.03 17.69 -6.27
N SER A 276 5.72 18.68 -5.71
CA SER A 276 6.66 18.49 -4.59
C SER A 276 5.97 18.02 -3.30
N ALA A 277 4.75 18.48 -3.03
CA ALA A 277 3.94 17.97 -1.93
C ALA A 277 3.58 16.50 -2.16
N LEU A 278 3.14 16.16 -3.38
CA LEU A 278 2.85 14.78 -3.76
C LEU A 278 4.08 13.88 -3.75
N MET A 279 5.29 14.37 -4.02
CA MET A 279 6.51 13.55 -3.91
C MET A 279 6.83 13.17 -2.47
N ARG A 280 6.56 14.03 -1.48
CA ARG A 280 6.64 13.64 -0.07
C ARG A 280 5.59 12.58 0.28
N LEU A 281 4.37 12.74 -0.25
CA LEU A 281 3.29 11.77 -0.08
C LEU A 281 3.50 10.48 -0.89
N ALA A 282 4.40 10.46 -1.88
CA ALA A 282 4.74 9.26 -2.62
C ALA A 282 5.56 8.27 -1.77
N ASP A 283 6.27 8.78 -0.76
CA ASP A 283 6.95 7.97 0.26
C ASP A 283 5.96 7.48 1.33
N PHE A 284 4.76 8.06 1.37
CA PHE A 284 3.71 7.66 2.31
C PHE A 284 2.27 7.77 1.72
N PRO A 285 1.97 7.01 0.66
CA PRO A 285 0.72 7.13 -0.08
C PRO A 285 -0.48 6.53 0.68
N CYS A 286 -0.25 5.78 1.76
CA CYS A 286 -1.30 5.18 2.59
C CYS A 286 -2.30 6.23 3.10
N LEU A 287 -1.84 7.48 3.29
CA LEU A 287 -2.68 8.62 3.66
C LEU A 287 -3.62 9.04 2.52
N LEU A 288 -3.16 8.94 1.27
CA LEU A 288 -3.94 9.29 0.09
C LEU A 288 -4.84 8.15 -0.36
N THR A 289 -4.36 6.91 -0.32
CA THR A 289 -5.21 5.74 -0.58
C THR A 289 -6.25 5.52 0.52
N SER A 290 -6.08 6.20 1.66
CA SER A 290 -6.83 6.01 2.90
C SER A 290 -6.80 4.56 3.36
N GLU A 291 -5.61 4.08 3.75
CA GLU A 291 -5.43 2.72 4.27
C GLU A 291 -6.44 2.36 5.38
N PRO A 292 -6.80 3.23 6.33
CA PRO A 292 -7.85 2.92 7.31
C PRO A 292 -9.21 2.58 6.67
N VAL A 293 -9.59 3.27 5.59
CA VAL A 293 -10.85 3.00 4.87
C VAL A 293 -10.76 1.71 4.08
N THR A 294 -9.66 1.47 3.36
CA THR A 294 -9.48 0.22 2.62
C THR A 294 -9.42 -0.99 3.53
N ALA A 295 -8.76 -0.86 4.68
CA ALA A 295 -8.71 -1.85 5.75
C ALA A 295 -10.10 -2.18 6.32
N THR A 296 -10.87 -1.15 6.65
CA THR A 296 -12.22 -1.31 7.20
C THR A 296 -13.15 -1.97 6.18
N LEU A 297 -13.15 -1.50 4.94
CA LEU A 297 -13.99 -2.06 3.88
C LEU A 297 -13.55 -3.47 3.46
N GLY A 298 -12.25 -3.74 3.42
CA GLY A 298 -11.71 -5.09 3.17
C GLY A 298 -12.08 -6.08 4.27
N THR A 299 -12.02 -5.64 5.53
CA THR A 299 -12.51 -6.42 6.69
C THR A 299 -14.01 -6.69 6.57
N HIS A 300 -14.80 -5.68 6.20
CA HIS A 300 -16.24 -5.83 6.03
C HIS A 300 -16.59 -6.82 4.91
N ALA A 301 -15.95 -6.70 3.75
CA ALA A 301 -16.13 -7.64 2.64
C ALA A 301 -15.73 -9.07 3.03
N THR A 302 -14.66 -9.22 3.83
CA THR A 302 -14.24 -10.52 4.38
C THR A 302 -15.27 -11.10 5.34
N ALA A 303 -15.90 -10.27 6.18
CA ALA A 303 -16.92 -10.72 7.12
C ALA A 303 -18.21 -11.20 6.42
N LEU A 304 -18.51 -10.68 5.23
CA LEU A 304 -19.64 -11.12 4.41
C LEU A 304 -19.38 -12.46 3.70
N HIS A 305 -18.10 -12.79 3.45
CA HIS A 305 -17.66 -14.02 2.77
C HIS A 305 -16.58 -14.76 3.59
N PRO A 306 -16.90 -15.21 4.82
CA PRO A 306 -15.88 -15.70 5.77
C PRO A 306 -15.17 -16.97 5.32
N ASP A 307 -15.81 -17.78 4.47
CA ASP A 307 -15.33 -19.05 3.93
C ASP A 307 -14.39 -18.88 2.72
N THR A 308 -14.40 -17.70 2.09
CA THR A 308 -13.61 -17.40 0.89
C THR A 308 -12.43 -16.50 1.25
N PRO A 309 -11.18 -16.92 1.02
CA PRO A 309 -10.03 -16.09 1.34
C PRO A 309 -9.97 -14.85 0.45
N PHE A 310 -9.86 -13.68 1.08
CA PHE A 310 -9.73 -12.39 0.39
C PHE A 310 -8.38 -12.29 -0.37
N ALA A 311 -7.32 -12.89 0.19
CA ALA A 311 -5.96 -12.86 -0.36
C ALA A 311 -5.45 -14.26 -0.73
N PRO A 312 -4.56 -14.40 -1.74
CA PRO A 312 -4.09 -13.32 -2.61
C PRO A 312 -5.19 -12.86 -3.57
N LEU A 313 -5.23 -11.56 -3.86
CA LEU A 313 -6.20 -11.00 -4.80
C LEU A 313 -6.02 -11.65 -6.18
N ARG A 314 -7.05 -12.38 -6.62
CA ARG A 314 -7.08 -13.02 -7.95
C ARG A 314 -7.55 -12.05 -9.01
N ALA A 315 -6.84 -10.93 -9.14
CA ALA A 315 -7.12 -9.93 -10.16
C ALA A 315 -5.83 -9.30 -10.71
N ARG A 316 -5.90 -8.85 -11.96
CA ARG A 316 -4.82 -8.05 -12.55
C ARG A 316 -4.77 -6.68 -11.84
N LYS A 317 -3.67 -6.39 -11.14
CA LYS A 317 -3.45 -5.09 -10.46
C LYS A 317 -3.38 -3.90 -11.43
N PHE A 318 -3.07 -4.14 -12.70
CA PHE A 318 -2.75 -3.13 -13.71
C PHE A 318 -1.60 -2.20 -13.26
N CYS A 319 -0.51 -2.79 -12.79
CA CYS A 319 0.61 -2.06 -12.21
C CYS A 319 1.14 -0.97 -13.15
N ALA A 320 1.50 0.19 -12.60
CA ALA A 320 2.02 1.35 -13.29
C ALA A 320 3.24 1.01 -14.16
N VAL A 321 4.23 0.34 -13.59
CA VAL A 321 5.45 -0.09 -14.30
C VAL A 321 5.11 -1.00 -15.48
N THR A 322 4.14 -1.90 -15.33
CA THR A 322 3.69 -2.77 -16.44
C THR A 322 2.84 -2.04 -17.47
N SER A 323 2.28 -0.88 -17.14
CA SER A 323 1.58 -0.03 -18.13
C SER A 323 2.58 0.64 -19.07
N MET A 324 3.80 0.92 -18.61
CA MET A 324 4.92 1.38 -19.46
C MET A 324 5.65 0.23 -20.17
N MET A 325 5.68 -0.97 -19.57
CA MET A 325 6.29 -2.18 -20.15
C MET A 325 5.33 -3.38 -20.14
N PRO A 326 4.33 -3.42 -21.06
CA PRO A 326 3.23 -4.41 -21.02
C PRO A 326 3.68 -5.86 -21.07
N SER A 327 4.76 -6.17 -21.79
CA SER A 327 5.30 -7.54 -21.92
C SER A 327 5.68 -8.16 -20.57
N ARG A 328 6.08 -7.34 -19.58
CA ARG A 328 6.45 -7.81 -18.24
C ARG A 328 5.26 -8.23 -17.38
N CYS A 329 4.03 -7.90 -17.77
CA CYS A 329 2.82 -8.35 -17.06
C CYS A 329 2.71 -9.90 -17.04
N THR A 330 3.34 -10.58 -18.01
CA THR A 330 3.37 -12.05 -18.10
C THR A 330 4.09 -12.73 -16.92
N TYR A 331 4.97 -12.01 -16.21
CA TYR A 331 5.61 -12.52 -15.00
C TYR A 331 4.67 -12.55 -13.79
N CYS A 332 3.58 -11.76 -13.81
CA CYS A 332 2.57 -11.77 -12.76
C CYS A 332 1.67 -13.01 -12.91
N GLN A 333 1.88 -14.02 -12.06
CA GLN A 333 1.16 -15.29 -12.09
C GLN A 333 -0.14 -15.28 -11.25
N TRP A 334 -0.80 -14.12 -11.07
CA TRP A 334 -1.99 -14.00 -10.22
C TRP A 334 -3.12 -14.98 -10.60
N TYR A 335 -3.27 -15.27 -11.90
CA TYR A 335 -4.28 -16.17 -12.46
C TYR A 335 -3.92 -17.66 -12.35
N LYS A 336 -2.66 -17.97 -11.98
CA LYS A 336 -2.19 -19.35 -11.70
C LYS A 336 -1.92 -19.58 -10.22
N ALA A 337 -2.16 -18.57 -9.37
CA ALA A 337 -2.01 -18.70 -7.93
C ALA A 337 -3.10 -19.65 -7.41
N VAL A 338 -2.67 -20.61 -6.57
CA VAL A 338 -3.44 -21.76 -6.07
C VAL A 338 -4.75 -21.35 -5.42
#